data_AF-A0A7K4GKQ6-F1
#
_entry.id   AF-A0A7K4GKQ6-F1
#
_cell.length_a   1.000
_cell.length_b   1.000
_cell.length_c   1.000
_cell.angle_alpha   90.00
_cell.angle_beta   90.00
_cell.angle_gamma   90.00
#
_symmetry.space_group_name_H-M   'P 1'
#
loop_
_entity.id
_entity.type
_entity.pdbx_description
1 polymer ?
#
loop_
_entity_poly.entity_id
_entity_poly.type
_entity_poly.pdbx_seq_one_letter_code
_entity_poly.pdbx_strand_id
1 'polypeptide(L)'
;MSSIIIQSGKYKRNCIIKIIFFIFSLVLLSIITFFLIELYKWDVLDPEIDTLKSLLLYLLIPTILLVSILTALTVNDYRNYFIRRSYIKEGRSYLSLADIFQNENRINILRKILDNPGIHHNELLRSCDLKKGQLQWHIDTLLKHCIVKKEKYGQYTIYFPITTSAEAIEVFKNKFAKSKTTLEVLNTIKKHPGINSGEISRILNLSRNSIKYHIDKLLKQHFIRLEKKGRVNELYLTIP
;
A
#
# COMPACT_ATOMS: atom_id res chain seq x y z
N MET A 1 -11.31 19.00 6.40
CA MET A 1 -12.04 18.13 5.44
C MET A 1 -11.54 18.27 4.00
N SER A 2 -11.11 19.46 3.57
CA SER A 2 -10.63 19.75 2.20
C SER A 2 -9.31 19.05 1.81
N SER A 3 -8.34 18.90 2.72
CA SER A 3 -7.03 18.30 2.41
C SER A 3 -7.05 16.78 2.13
N ILE A 4 -7.99 16.05 2.74
CA ILE A 4 -8.14 14.58 2.64
C ILE A 4 -8.77 14.18 1.29
N ILE A 5 -9.71 14.98 0.80
CA ILE A 5 -10.35 14.79 -0.53
C ILE A 5 -9.31 15.07 -1.64
N ILE A 6 -8.43 16.04 -1.42
CA ILE A 6 -7.37 16.40 -2.39
C ILE A 6 -6.33 15.28 -2.50
N GLN A 7 -5.87 14.68 -1.39
CA GLN A 7 -4.87 13.60 -1.45
C GLN A 7 -5.42 12.27 -1.98
N SER A 8 -6.65 11.90 -1.61
CA SER A 8 -7.33 10.72 -2.16
C SER A 8 -7.62 10.88 -3.66
N GLY A 9 -8.03 12.08 -4.08
CA GLY A 9 -8.15 12.46 -5.48
C GLY A 9 -6.82 12.37 -6.24
N LYS A 10 -5.70 12.76 -5.62
CA LYS A 10 -4.37 12.74 -6.24
C LYS A 10 -3.85 11.33 -6.52
N TYR A 11 -4.07 10.36 -5.61
CA TYR A 11 -3.68 8.96 -5.83
C TYR A 11 -4.57 8.30 -6.89
N LYS A 12 -5.89 8.48 -6.81
CA LYS A 12 -6.83 7.96 -7.81
C LYS A 12 -6.53 8.55 -9.20
N ARG A 13 -6.21 9.85 -9.27
CA ARG A 13 -5.78 10.54 -10.49
C ARG A 13 -4.45 10.00 -11.02
N ASN A 14 -3.48 9.70 -10.17
CA ASN A 14 -2.20 9.11 -10.60
C ASN A 14 -2.37 7.68 -11.12
N CYS A 15 -3.27 6.87 -10.53
CA CYS A 15 -3.63 5.56 -11.09
C CYS A 15 -4.33 5.70 -12.44
N ILE A 16 -5.29 6.63 -12.58
CA ILE A 16 -6.00 6.88 -13.84
C ILE A 16 -5.01 7.34 -14.93
N ILE A 17 -4.10 8.26 -14.61
CA ILE A 17 -3.07 8.72 -15.56
C ILE A 17 -2.19 7.55 -16.01
N LYS A 18 -1.82 6.63 -15.11
CA LYS A 18 -1.03 5.45 -15.46
C LYS A 18 -1.79 4.47 -16.35
N ILE A 19 -3.07 4.27 -16.08
CA ILE A 19 -3.95 3.46 -16.94
C ILE A 19 -4.06 4.10 -18.33
N ILE A 20 -4.19 5.43 -18.41
CA ILE A 20 -4.22 6.16 -19.68
C ILE A 20 -2.90 5.98 -20.44
N PHE A 21 -1.74 6.16 -19.78
CA PHE A 21 -0.44 5.93 -20.40
C PHE A 21 -0.24 4.49 -20.85
N PHE A 22 -0.74 3.52 -20.08
CA PHE A 22 -0.70 2.11 -20.46
C PHE A 22 -1.57 1.82 -21.70
N ILE A 23 -2.81 2.30 -21.70
CA ILE A 23 -3.72 2.18 -22.85
C ILE A 23 -3.09 2.85 -24.07
N PHE A 24 -2.54 4.05 -23.91
CA PHE A 24 -1.85 4.76 -24.98
C PHE A 24 -0.65 3.98 -25.53
N SER A 25 0.15 3.36 -24.65
CA SER A 25 1.26 2.49 -25.05
C SER A 25 0.79 1.25 -25.82
N LEU A 26 -0.34 0.64 -25.42
CA LEU A 26 -0.94 -0.50 -26.12
C LEU A 26 -1.46 -0.11 -27.50
N VAL A 27 -2.11 1.05 -27.60
CA VAL A 27 -2.58 1.60 -28.88
C VAL A 27 -1.41 1.91 -29.81
N LEU A 28 -0.35 2.54 -29.29
CA LEU A 28 0.85 2.83 -30.08
C LEU A 28 1.52 1.55 -30.57
N LEU A 29 1.61 0.52 -29.71
CA LEU A 29 2.13 -0.79 -30.10
C LEU A 29 1.27 -1.40 -31.21
N SER A 30 -0.06 -1.38 -31.07
CA SER A 30 -0.99 -1.86 -32.10
C SER A 30 -0.81 -1.13 -33.43
N ILE A 31 -0.60 0.19 -33.41
CA ILE A 31 -0.34 0.98 -34.61
C ILE A 31 0.98 0.55 -35.26
N ILE A 32 2.05 0.41 -34.47
CA ILE A 32 3.35 -0.07 -34.97
C ILE A 32 3.21 -1.47 -35.58
N THR A 33 2.45 -2.37 -34.95
CA THR A 33 2.21 -3.72 -35.49
C THR A 33 1.47 -3.67 -36.82
N PHE A 34 0.47 -2.81 -36.95
CA PHE A 34 -0.30 -2.64 -38.18
C PHE A 34 0.58 -2.12 -39.31
N PHE A 35 1.41 -1.11 -39.03
CA PHE A 35 2.37 -0.58 -40.00
C PHE A 35 3.43 -1.61 -40.40
N LEU A 36 3.90 -2.44 -39.47
CA LEU A 36 4.83 -3.53 -39.79
C LEU A 36 4.17 -4.59 -40.67
N ILE A 37 2.90 -4.93 -40.43
CA ILE A 37 2.13 -5.84 -41.28
C ILE A 37 1.96 -5.26 -42.69
N GLU A 38 1.63 -3.97 -42.81
CA GLU A 38 1.47 -3.32 -44.12
C GLU A 38 2.78 -3.15 -44.88
N LEU A 39 3.89 -2.85 -44.17
CA LEU A 39 5.22 -2.85 -44.77
C LEU A 39 5.61 -4.25 -45.29
N TYR A 40 5.22 -5.30 -44.56
CA TYR A 40 5.48 -6.69 -44.92
C TYR A 40 4.63 -7.19 -46.10
N LYS A 41 3.37 -6.75 -46.21
CA LYS A 41 2.52 -7.07 -47.38
C LYS A 41 3.10 -6.61 -48.72
N TRP A 42 4.05 -5.69 -48.71
CA TRP A 42 4.72 -5.19 -49.91
C TRP A 42 5.81 -6.13 -50.46
N ASP A 43 6.27 -7.11 -49.66
CA ASP A 43 7.25 -8.13 -50.05
C ASP A 43 6.61 -9.53 -49.97
N VAL A 44 6.07 -10.02 -51.08
CA VAL A 44 5.58 -11.41 -51.19
C VAL A 44 6.71 -12.28 -51.74
N LEU A 45 7.19 -13.24 -50.94
CA LEU A 45 7.70 -14.57 -51.35
C LEU A 45 7.96 -15.43 -50.08
N ASP A 46 7.24 -16.55 -49.99
CA ASP A 46 7.02 -17.51 -48.89
C ASP A 46 8.27 -17.92 -48.05
N PRO A 47 8.22 -17.84 -46.69
CA PRO A 47 8.01 -19.04 -45.85
C PRO A 47 7.04 -18.76 -44.66
N GLU A 48 5.77 -19.14 -44.85
CA GLU A 48 4.55 -18.66 -44.18
C GLU A 48 4.37 -18.96 -42.68
N ILE A 49 5.16 -19.83 -42.05
CA ILE A 49 4.96 -20.22 -40.63
C ILE A 49 6.05 -19.66 -39.71
N ASP A 50 7.29 -19.56 -40.17
CA ASP A 50 8.42 -19.14 -39.31
C ASP A 50 8.58 -17.62 -39.25
N THR A 51 8.19 -16.90 -40.30
CA THR A 51 8.12 -15.43 -40.30
C THR A 51 7.00 -14.92 -39.39
N LEU A 52 5.84 -15.57 -39.41
CA LEU A 52 4.70 -15.20 -38.57
C LEU A 52 4.96 -15.50 -37.08
N LYS A 53 5.65 -16.62 -36.79
CA LYS A 53 6.14 -16.92 -35.42
C LYS A 53 7.20 -15.92 -34.95
N SER A 54 8.15 -15.54 -35.80
CA SER A 54 9.19 -14.58 -35.41
C SER A 54 8.59 -13.19 -35.17
N LEU A 55 7.63 -12.75 -35.99
CA LEU A 55 6.87 -11.51 -35.76
C LEU A 55 6.10 -11.54 -34.43
N LEU A 56 5.40 -12.62 -34.13
CA LEU A 56 4.70 -12.79 -32.84
C LEU A 56 5.67 -12.77 -31.66
N LEU A 57 6.87 -13.35 -31.80
CA LEU A 57 7.91 -13.31 -30.78
C LEU A 57 8.43 -11.88 -30.55
N TYR A 58 8.64 -11.10 -31.62
CA TYR A 58 9.03 -9.69 -31.52
C TYR A 58 7.97 -8.82 -30.85
N LEU A 59 6.69 -9.20 -30.88
CA LEU A 59 5.59 -8.50 -30.20
C LEU A 59 5.39 -8.94 -28.75
N LEU A 60 5.65 -10.22 -28.43
CA LEU A 60 5.54 -10.75 -27.07
C LEU A 60 6.62 -10.17 -26.14
N ILE A 61 7.85 -10.00 -26.62
CA ILE A 61 8.97 -9.48 -25.82
C ILE A 61 8.68 -8.09 -25.21
N PRO A 62 8.29 -7.06 -25.99
CA PRO A 62 8.02 -5.73 -25.45
C PRO A 62 6.78 -5.69 -24.56
N THR A 63 5.77 -6.52 -24.82
CA THR A 63 4.57 -6.60 -23.98
C THR A 63 4.88 -7.18 -22.60
N ILE A 64 5.68 -8.25 -22.53
CA ILE A 64 6.13 -8.84 -21.27
C ILE A 64 7.01 -7.85 -20.49
N LEU A 65 7.94 -7.16 -21.18
CA LEU A 65 8.77 -6.11 -20.57
C LEU A 65 7.92 -4.95 -20.02
N LEU A 66 6.94 -4.48 -20.77
CA LEU A 66 6.03 -3.42 -20.35
C LEU A 66 5.22 -3.82 -19.11
N VAL A 67 4.66 -5.04 -19.08
CA VAL A 67 3.93 -5.56 -17.91
C VAL A 67 4.83 -5.67 -16.68
N SER A 68 6.06 -6.16 -16.85
CA SER A 68 7.05 -6.24 -15.76
C SER A 68 7.38 -4.85 -15.19
N ILE A 69 7.59 -3.86 -16.07
CA ILE A 69 7.86 -2.47 -15.66
C ILE A 69 6.66 -1.87 -14.90
N LEU A 70 5.43 -2.08 -15.37
CA LEU A 70 4.24 -1.53 -14.73
C LEU A 70 3.96 -2.10 -13.34
N THR A 71 4.17 -3.40 -13.17
CA THR A 71 4.04 -4.04 -11.85
C THR A 71 5.10 -3.54 -10.88
N ALA A 72 6.35 -3.36 -11.34
CA ALA A 72 7.43 -2.78 -10.54
C ALA A 72 7.14 -1.34 -10.12
N LEU A 73 6.61 -0.51 -11.04
CA LEU A 73 6.18 0.85 -10.75
C LEU A 73 5.08 0.84 -9.69
N THR A 74 4.05 0.01 -9.85
CA THR A 74 2.92 -0.08 -8.91
C THR A 74 3.37 -0.40 -7.48
N VAL A 75 4.27 -1.37 -7.33
CA VAL A 75 4.85 -1.71 -6.02
C VAL A 75 5.65 -0.54 -5.44
N ASN A 76 6.46 0.12 -6.26
CA ASN A 76 7.27 1.26 -5.80
C ASN A 76 6.41 2.48 -5.44
N ASP A 77 5.34 2.74 -6.18
CA ASP A 77 4.36 3.77 -5.87
C ASP A 77 3.63 3.49 -4.56
N TYR A 78 3.28 2.23 -4.34
CA TYR A 78 2.66 1.78 -3.10
C TYR A 78 3.62 1.89 -1.91
N ARG A 79 4.89 1.47 -2.08
CA ARG A 79 5.97 1.73 -1.13
C ARG A 79 6.09 3.22 -0.82
N ASN A 80 6.13 4.06 -1.85
CA ASN A 80 6.25 5.50 -1.70
C ASN A 80 5.01 6.14 -1.05
N TYR A 81 3.82 5.56 -1.22
CA TYR A 81 2.63 5.97 -0.48
C TYR A 81 2.84 5.79 1.02
N PHE A 82 3.38 4.65 1.47
CA PHE A 82 3.68 4.42 2.88
C PHE A 82 4.87 5.23 3.40
N ILE A 83 5.96 5.37 2.61
CA ILE A 83 7.14 6.15 3.01
C ILE A 83 6.79 7.64 3.14
N ARG A 84 6.03 8.20 2.20
CA ARG A 84 5.58 9.61 2.27
C ARG A 84 4.56 9.84 3.40
N ARG A 85 3.84 8.80 3.80
CA ARG A 85 2.95 8.81 4.97
C ARG A 85 3.74 8.69 6.29
N SER A 86 4.92 8.09 6.27
CA SER A 86 5.78 7.94 7.44
C SER A 86 6.78 9.09 7.56
N TYR A 87 6.31 10.26 7.96
CA TYR A 87 7.20 11.19 8.64
C TYR A 87 7.14 10.87 10.14
N ILE A 88 8.19 10.18 10.64
CA ILE A 88 8.89 10.40 11.93
C ILE A 88 9.56 9.11 12.47
N LYS A 89 10.79 9.32 12.96
CA LYS A 89 11.75 8.42 13.64
C LYS A 89 11.11 7.34 14.52
N GLU A 90 11.70 6.15 14.40
CA GLU A 90 11.30 4.91 15.06
C GLU A 90 11.30 4.98 16.59
N GLY A 91 10.28 4.38 17.20
CA GLY A 91 10.32 3.90 18.57
C GLY A 91 10.25 2.38 18.59
N ARG A 92 11.32 1.72 19.10
CA ARG A 92 11.43 0.32 19.56
C ARG A 92 10.71 -0.79 18.74
N SER A 93 10.55 -0.62 17.43
CA SER A 93 10.32 -1.74 16.50
C SER A 93 11.66 -2.05 15.87
N TYR A 94 12.08 -3.32 15.83
CA TYR A 94 13.35 -3.71 15.20
C TYR A 94 13.34 -3.48 13.68
N LEU A 95 12.15 -3.30 13.08
CA LEU A 95 11.99 -3.09 11.64
C LEU A 95 11.33 -1.74 11.38
N SER A 96 12.04 -0.90 10.64
CA SER A 96 11.53 0.33 10.04
C SER A 96 10.64 0.02 8.84
N LEU A 97 9.85 1.01 8.39
CA LEU A 97 9.13 0.86 7.12
C LEU A 97 10.09 0.65 5.94
N ALA A 98 11.28 1.27 5.96
CA ALA A 98 12.28 1.04 4.94
C ALA A 98 12.71 -0.44 4.91
N ASP A 99 13.00 -1.03 6.07
CA ASP A 99 13.38 -2.44 6.19
C ASP A 99 12.24 -3.35 5.74
N ILE A 100 10.99 -2.99 6.07
CA ILE A 100 9.79 -3.72 5.64
C ILE A 100 9.76 -3.84 4.12
N PHE A 101 9.97 -2.73 3.42
CA PHE A 101 9.98 -2.66 1.96
C PHE A 101 11.30 -3.04 1.29
N GLN A 102 12.35 -3.41 2.04
CA GLN A 102 13.60 -3.94 1.47
C GLN A 102 13.59 -5.47 1.34
N ASN A 103 12.76 -6.17 2.12
CA ASN A 103 12.75 -7.63 2.11
C ASN A 103 11.98 -8.17 0.89
N GLU A 104 12.67 -8.94 0.05
CA GLU A 104 12.12 -9.47 -1.22
C GLU A 104 10.87 -10.32 -1.03
N ASN A 105 10.82 -11.16 0.00
CA ASN A 105 9.64 -11.99 0.29
C ASN A 105 8.43 -11.12 0.65
N ARG A 106 8.61 -10.08 1.47
CA ARG A 106 7.52 -9.12 1.78
C ARG A 106 7.07 -8.37 0.54
N ILE A 107 7.99 -7.96 -0.32
CA ILE A 107 7.67 -7.31 -1.59
C ILE A 107 6.88 -8.27 -2.49
N ASN A 108 7.28 -9.53 -2.59
CA ASN A 108 6.60 -10.54 -3.40
C ASN A 108 5.17 -10.79 -2.90
N ILE A 109 5.00 -11.02 -1.59
CA ILE A 109 3.68 -11.17 -0.96
C ILE A 109 2.81 -9.94 -1.24
N LEU A 110 3.37 -8.74 -1.06
CA LEU A 110 2.65 -7.50 -1.27
C LEU A 110 2.23 -7.33 -2.74
N ARG A 111 3.11 -7.66 -3.69
CA ARG A 111 2.80 -7.67 -5.12
C ARG A 111 1.62 -8.59 -5.41
N LYS A 112 1.63 -9.82 -4.91
CA LYS A 112 0.52 -10.77 -5.08
C LYS A 112 -0.82 -10.25 -4.53
N ILE A 113 -0.80 -9.55 -3.39
CA ILE A 113 -1.98 -8.93 -2.78
C ILE A 113 -2.46 -7.72 -3.58
N LEU A 114 -1.55 -6.92 -4.13
CA LEU A 114 -1.88 -5.77 -4.99
C LEU A 114 -2.47 -6.21 -6.33
N ASP A 115 -1.90 -7.26 -6.93
CA ASP A 115 -2.36 -7.81 -8.20
C ASP A 115 -3.73 -8.50 -8.06
N ASN A 116 -3.95 -9.19 -6.92
CA ASN A 116 -5.19 -9.90 -6.62
C ASN A 116 -5.75 -9.52 -5.24
N PRO A 117 -6.40 -8.34 -5.10
CA PRO A 117 -7.05 -7.96 -3.86
C PRO A 117 -8.13 -8.99 -3.47
N GLY A 118 -8.06 -9.49 -2.24
CA GLY A 118 -8.92 -10.59 -1.77
C GLY A 118 -8.27 -11.97 -1.91
N ILE A 119 -6.98 -12.05 -2.25
CA ILE A 119 -6.25 -13.31 -2.33
C ILE A 119 -6.31 -14.11 -1.02
N HIS A 120 -6.55 -15.42 -1.14
CA HIS A 120 -6.62 -16.34 -0.02
C HIS A 120 -5.24 -16.63 0.57
N HIS A 121 -5.19 -16.88 1.88
CA HIS A 121 -3.95 -17.29 2.56
C HIS A 121 -3.26 -18.49 1.91
N ASN A 122 -4.03 -19.53 1.54
CA ASN A 122 -3.47 -20.73 0.91
C ASN A 122 -2.92 -20.44 -0.50
N GLU A 123 -3.49 -19.47 -1.20
CA GLU A 123 -3.02 -19.08 -2.53
C GLU A 123 -1.70 -18.29 -2.43
N LEU A 124 -1.56 -17.43 -1.41
CA LEU A 124 -0.26 -16.83 -1.08
C LEU A 124 0.78 -17.89 -0.71
N LEU A 125 0.39 -18.93 0.04
CA LEU A 125 1.31 -20.01 0.40
C LEU A 125 1.82 -20.80 -0.81
N ARG A 126 0.94 -21.06 -1.79
CA ARG A 126 1.31 -21.75 -3.03
C ARG A 126 2.17 -20.87 -3.95
N SER A 127 1.90 -19.58 -4.00
CA SER A 127 2.51 -18.68 -4.98
C SER A 127 3.78 -17.96 -4.53
N CYS A 128 4.07 -17.92 -3.22
CA CYS A 128 5.25 -17.22 -2.69
C CYS A 128 6.48 -18.10 -2.44
N ASP A 129 6.38 -19.43 -2.63
CA ASP A 129 7.45 -20.40 -2.33
C ASP A 129 8.05 -20.22 -0.91
N LEU A 130 7.18 -20.15 0.09
CA LEU A 130 7.58 -19.94 1.50
C LEU A 130 7.04 -21.04 2.39
N LYS A 131 7.81 -21.36 3.44
CA LYS A 131 7.30 -22.19 4.54
C LYS A 131 6.16 -21.44 5.23
N LYS A 132 5.12 -22.16 5.67
CA LYS A 132 3.93 -21.60 6.33
C LYS A 132 4.25 -20.58 7.44
N GLY A 133 5.22 -20.90 8.31
CA GLY A 133 5.63 -19.99 9.39
C GLY A 133 6.29 -18.70 8.89
N GLN A 134 7.09 -18.77 7.82
CA GLN A 134 7.73 -17.59 7.21
C GLN A 134 6.69 -16.68 6.56
N LEU A 135 5.78 -17.25 5.76
CA LEU A 135 4.68 -16.48 5.17
C LEU A 135 3.86 -15.77 6.25
N GLN A 136 3.49 -16.51 7.30
CA GLN A 136 2.72 -15.96 8.41
C GLN A 136 3.44 -14.78 9.08
N TRP A 137 4.74 -14.91 9.36
CA TRP A 137 5.55 -13.83 9.93
C TRP A 137 5.60 -12.58 9.04
N HIS A 138 5.80 -12.77 7.74
CA HIS A 138 5.83 -11.67 6.78
C HIS A 138 4.46 -10.96 6.71
N ILE A 139 3.37 -11.72 6.61
CA ILE A 139 2.00 -11.18 6.61
C ILE A 139 1.69 -10.45 7.91
N ASP A 140 2.05 -11.03 9.06
CA ASP A 140 1.80 -10.39 10.37
C ASP A 140 2.58 -9.08 10.51
N THR A 141 3.77 -9.00 9.93
CA THR A 141 4.52 -7.74 9.84
C THR A 141 3.75 -6.73 8.99
N LEU A 142 3.27 -7.10 7.79
CA LEU A 142 2.49 -6.21 6.93
C LEU A 142 1.17 -5.75 7.58
N LEU A 143 0.47 -6.64 8.28
CA LEU A 143 -0.76 -6.34 9.03
C LEU A 143 -0.49 -5.42 10.22
N LYS A 144 0.58 -5.68 10.98
CA LYS A 144 0.96 -4.88 12.15
C LYS A 144 1.22 -3.43 11.77
N HIS A 145 1.85 -3.20 10.63
CA HIS A 145 2.16 -1.88 10.11
C HIS A 145 1.02 -1.28 9.25
N CYS A 146 -0.16 -1.91 9.23
CA CYS A 146 -1.34 -1.46 8.48
C CYS A 146 -1.02 -1.20 7.00
N ILE A 147 -0.16 -2.04 6.42
CA ILE A 147 0.16 -2.04 4.99
C ILE A 147 -0.90 -2.86 4.25
N VAL A 148 -1.29 -3.99 4.83
CA VAL A 148 -2.39 -4.82 4.33
C VAL A 148 -3.44 -5.00 5.43
N LYS A 149 -4.65 -5.36 5.05
CA LYS A 149 -5.72 -5.80 5.96
C LYS A 149 -6.12 -7.24 5.65
N LYS A 150 -6.72 -7.91 6.62
CA LYS A 150 -7.29 -9.25 6.46
C LYS A 150 -8.76 -9.24 6.82
N GLU A 151 -9.53 -10.04 6.09
CA GLU A 151 -10.95 -10.24 6.32
C GLU A 151 -11.27 -11.73 6.30
N LYS A 152 -12.41 -12.10 6.89
CA LYS A 152 -12.92 -13.47 6.86
C LYS A 152 -13.95 -13.59 5.74
N TYR A 153 -13.77 -14.58 4.88
CA TYR A 153 -14.72 -14.93 3.83
C TYR A 153 -15.09 -16.41 3.99
N GLY A 154 -16.23 -16.65 4.65
CA GLY A 154 -16.58 -17.98 5.16
C GLY A 154 -15.50 -18.51 6.12
N GLN A 155 -14.99 -19.71 5.84
CA GLN A 155 -13.89 -20.32 6.60
C GLN A 155 -12.50 -19.76 6.25
N TYR A 156 -12.38 -19.01 5.15
CA TYR A 156 -11.10 -18.57 4.62
C TYR A 156 -10.68 -17.20 5.15
N THR A 157 -9.37 -16.97 5.13
CA THR A 157 -8.79 -15.64 5.40
C THR A 157 -8.28 -15.08 4.07
N ILE A 158 -8.75 -13.89 3.74
CA ILE A 158 -8.39 -13.16 2.52
C ILE A 158 -7.69 -11.85 2.87
N TYR A 159 -6.85 -11.36 1.97
CA TYR A 159 -6.01 -10.18 2.20
C TYR A 159 -6.24 -9.09 1.17
N PHE A 160 -6.28 -7.85 1.63
CA PHE A 160 -6.44 -6.68 0.78
C PHE A 160 -5.34 -5.65 1.07
N PRO A 161 -4.90 -4.88 0.06
CA PRO A 161 -4.01 -3.76 0.30
C PRO A 161 -4.77 -2.63 1.00
N ILE A 162 -4.12 -1.94 1.94
CA ILE A 162 -4.65 -0.69 2.49
C ILE A 162 -4.30 0.42 1.50
N THR A 163 -5.31 1.04 0.92
CA THR A 163 -5.12 2.06 -0.13
C THR A 163 -5.35 3.48 0.38
N THR A 164 -6.09 3.62 1.48
CA THR A 164 -6.45 4.92 2.03
C THR A 164 -6.11 5.05 3.52
N SER A 165 -5.98 6.30 3.93
CA SER A 165 -5.82 6.69 5.32
C SER A 165 -7.06 6.36 6.15
N ALA A 166 -8.25 6.62 5.61
CA ALA A 166 -9.52 6.29 6.24
C ALA A 166 -9.67 4.79 6.52
N GLU A 167 -9.31 3.95 5.55
CA GLU A 167 -9.36 2.49 5.68
C GLU A 167 -8.41 1.98 6.77
N ALA A 168 -7.19 2.52 6.85
CA ALA A 168 -6.27 2.19 7.94
C ALA A 168 -6.82 2.55 9.33
N ILE A 169 -7.53 3.69 9.43
CA ILE A 169 -8.19 4.13 10.67
C ILE A 169 -9.36 3.19 11.00
N GLU A 170 -10.10 2.71 10.01
CA GLU A 170 -11.19 1.75 10.22
C GLU A 170 -10.69 0.40 10.73
N VAL A 171 -9.67 -0.16 10.07
CA VAL A 171 -8.98 -1.38 10.52
C VAL A 171 -8.48 -1.21 11.96
N PHE A 172 -7.97 -0.02 12.30
CA PHE A 172 -7.60 0.31 13.66
C PHE A 172 -8.78 0.35 14.62
N LYS A 173 -9.87 1.05 14.27
CA LYS A 173 -11.09 1.11 15.10
C LYS A 173 -11.57 -0.29 15.42
N ASN A 174 -11.55 -1.19 14.45
CA ASN A 174 -11.93 -2.59 14.64
C ASN A 174 -10.93 -3.33 15.55
N LYS A 175 -9.61 -3.14 15.36
CA LYS A 175 -8.57 -3.75 16.19
C LYS A 175 -8.63 -3.30 17.66
N PHE A 176 -9.01 -2.05 17.91
CA PHE A 176 -9.10 -1.45 19.24
C PHE A 176 -10.53 -1.19 19.68
N ALA A 177 -11.53 -1.83 19.06
CA ALA A 177 -12.94 -1.68 19.41
C ALA A 177 -13.20 -1.94 20.90
N LYS A 178 -12.39 -2.82 21.51
CA LYS A 178 -12.43 -3.12 22.95
C LYS A 178 -11.88 -2.01 23.85
N SER A 179 -11.11 -1.06 23.33
CA SER A 179 -10.44 0.00 24.10
C SER A 179 -11.06 1.37 23.78
N LYS A 180 -12.25 1.62 24.35
CA LYS A 180 -13.02 2.86 24.20
C LYS A 180 -12.15 4.11 24.41
N THR A 181 -11.36 4.13 25.48
CA THR A 181 -10.48 5.26 25.82
C THR A 181 -9.39 5.53 24.79
N THR A 182 -8.77 4.49 24.21
CA THR A 182 -7.78 4.68 23.13
C THR A 182 -8.44 5.31 21.89
N LEU A 183 -9.69 4.93 21.58
CA LEU A 183 -10.44 5.52 20.48
C LEU A 183 -10.83 6.97 20.76
N GLU A 184 -11.21 7.30 21.99
CA GLU A 184 -11.49 8.66 22.42
C GLU A 184 -10.26 9.55 22.29
N VAL A 185 -9.09 9.10 22.77
CA VAL A 185 -7.81 9.81 22.60
C VAL A 185 -7.50 10.05 21.13
N LEU A 186 -7.62 9.01 20.28
CA LEU A 186 -7.39 9.15 18.85
C LEU A 186 -8.37 10.14 18.19
N ASN A 187 -9.65 10.08 18.55
CA ASN A 187 -10.67 10.98 18.02
C ASN A 187 -10.43 12.43 18.46
N THR A 188 -9.96 12.65 19.69
CA THR A 188 -9.59 13.99 20.17
C THR A 188 -8.42 14.54 19.37
N ILE A 189 -7.37 13.76 19.13
CA ILE A 189 -6.23 14.15 18.28
C ILE A 189 -6.69 14.44 16.84
N LYS A 190 -7.66 13.65 16.32
CA LYS A 190 -8.26 13.89 15.00
C LYS A 190 -9.00 15.22 14.92
N LYS A 191 -9.78 15.57 15.95
CA LYS A 191 -10.55 16.81 16.01
C LYS A 191 -9.67 18.04 16.24
N HIS A 192 -8.57 17.87 16.97
CA HIS A 192 -7.65 18.94 17.35
C HIS A 192 -6.21 18.58 16.97
N PRO A 193 -5.82 18.69 15.69
CA PRO A 193 -4.43 18.47 15.27
C PRO A 193 -3.48 19.42 16.01
N GLY A 194 -2.37 18.89 16.53
CA GLY A 194 -1.39 19.64 17.29
C GLY A 194 -1.64 19.70 18.80
N ILE A 195 -2.73 19.09 19.28
CA ILE A 195 -3.04 19.01 20.71
C ILE A 195 -1.93 18.30 21.50
N ASN A 196 -1.64 18.78 22.71
CA ASN A 196 -0.67 18.14 23.61
C ASN A 196 -1.34 17.15 24.59
N SER A 197 -0.53 16.31 25.25
CA SER A 197 -1.03 15.30 26.19
C SER A 197 -1.76 15.89 27.40
N GLY A 198 -1.36 17.08 27.85
CA GLY A 198 -2.02 17.79 28.96
C GLY A 198 -3.41 18.30 28.59
N GLU A 199 -3.58 18.79 27.36
CA GLU A 199 -4.87 19.22 26.83
C GLU A 199 -5.82 18.04 26.66
N ILE A 200 -5.34 16.91 26.12
CA ILE A 200 -6.15 15.67 26.02
C ILE A 200 -6.62 15.21 27.40
N SER A 201 -5.73 15.26 28.40
CA SER A 201 -6.04 14.92 29.80
C SER A 201 -7.17 15.78 30.37
N ARG A 202 -7.18 17.09 30.08
CA ARG A 202 -8.26 17.99 30.47
C ARG A 202 -9.57 17.70 29.73
N ILE A 203 -9.51 17.51 28.41
CA ILE A 203 -10.70 17.27 27.58
C ILE A 203 -11.41 15.96 27.96
N LEU A 204 -10.64 14.90 28.19
CA LEU A 204 -11.19 13.58 28.49
C LEU A 204 -11.39 13.33 29.99
N ASN A 205 -11.00 14.29 30.84
CA ASN A 205 -10.99 14.16 32.31
C ASN A 205 -10.30 12.87 32.79
N LEU A 206 -9.10 12.60 32.26
CA LEU A 206 -8.30 11.42 32.58
C LEU A 206 -6.93 11.80 33.12
N SER A 207 -6.34 10.94 33.95
CA SER A 207 -5.00 11.19 34.49
C SER A 207 -3.94 11.27 33.37
N ARG A 208 -2.91 12.10 33.59
CA ARG A 208 -1.79 12.23 32.65
C ARG A 208 -1.11 10.89 32.33
N ASN A 209 -1.02 10.00 33.31
CA ASN A 209 -0.44 8.66 33.14
C ASN A 209 -1.31 7.77 32.24
N SER A 210 -2.64 7.83 32.39
CA SER A 210 -3.58 7.11 31.53
C SER A 210 -3.48 7.60 30.09
N ILE A 211 -3.53 8.92 29.88
CA ILE A 211 -3.37 9.52 28.56
C ILE A 211 -2.03 9.15 27.92
N LYS A 212 -0.94 9.23 28.69
CA LYS A 212 0.39 8.82 28.21
C LYS A 212 0.40 7.36 27.75
N TYR A 213 -0.18 6.44 28.52
CA TYR A 213 -0.28 5.03 28.11
C TYR A 213 -1.00 4.88 26.76
N HIS A 214 -2.14 5.55 26.57
CA HIS A 214 -2.88 5.48 25.32
C HIS A 214 -2.12 6.14 24.15
N ILE A 215 -1.44 7.27 24.39
CA ILE A 215 -0.58 7.93 23.40
C ILE A 215 0.59 7.01 23.00
N ASP A 216 1.30 6.42 23.96
CA ASP A 216 2.42 5.51 23.70
C ASP A 216 1.95 4.28 22.91
N LYS A 217 0.75 3.77 23.23
CA LYS A 217 0.11 2.67 22.47
C LYS A 217 -0.19 3.08 21.03
N LEU A 218 -0.68 4.29 20.81
CA LEU A 218 -0.97 4.84 19.46
C LEU A 218 0.31 5.14 18.67
N LEU A 219 1.35 5.69 19.31
CA LEU A 219 2.67 5.94 18.74
C LEU A 219 3.35 4.64 18.32
N LYS A 220 3.33 3.61 19.19
CA LYS A 220 3.91 2.27 18.92
C LYS A 220 3.28 1.58 17.71
N GLN A 221 2.05 1.93 17.37
CA GLN A 221 1.35 1.39 16.21
C GLN A 221 1.32 2.38 15.03
N HIS A 222 2.05 3.49 15.14
CA HIS A 222 2.17 4.53 14.10
C HIS A 222 0.84 5.17 13.68
N PHE A 223 -0.15 5.27 14.56
CA PHE A 223 -1.42 5.96 14.29
C PHE A 223 -1.34 7.46 14.50
N ILE A 224 -0.52 7.86 15.48
CA ILE A 224 -0.21 9.25 15.76
C ILE A 224 1.29 9.45 15.68
N ARG A 225 1.69 10.69 15.43
CA ARG A 225 3.07 11.14 15.39
C ARG A 225 3.23 12.32 16.33
N LEU A 226 4.45 12.52 16.78
CA LEU A 226 4.80 13.57 17.74
C LEU A 226 5.75 14.54 17.05
N GLU A 227 5.34 15.80 16.96
CA GLU A 227 6.18 16.89 16.46
C GLU A 227 6.58 17.78 17.63
N LYS A 228 7.88 18.01 17.77
CA LYS A 228 8.40 18.84 18.85
C LYS A 228 8.39 20.30 18.41
N LYS A 229 7.61 21.13 19.11
CA LYS A 229 7.54 22.57 18.88
C LYS A 229 7.96 23.31 20.14
N GLY A 230 9.25 23.70 20.17
CA GLY A 230 9.87 24.28 21.36
C GLY A 230 9.88 23.30 22.54
N ARG A 231 9.17 23.66 23.62
CA ARG A 231 9.05 22.85 24.86
C ARG A 231 7.83 21.92 24.86
N VAL A 232 6.97 22.00 23.85
CA VAL A 232 5.72 21.23 23.78
C VAL A 232 5.83 20.15 22.70
N ASN A 233 5.25 18.99 23.00
CA ASN A 233 5.08 17.90 22.06
C ASN A 233 3.65 17.96 21.51
N GLU A 234 3.53 18.33 20.24
CA GLU A 234 2.26 18.40 19.52
C GLU A 234 1.96 17.04 18.90
N LEU A 235 0.72 16.57 19.02
CA LEU A 235 0.27 15.28 18.51
C LEU A 235 -0.55 15.44 17.25
N TYR A 236 -0.19 14.67 16.24
CA TYR A 236 -0.86 14.67 14.94
C TYR A 236 -1.23 13.24 14.57
N LEU A 237 -2.29 13.05 13.79
CA LEU A 237 -2.50 11.76 13.14
C LEU A 237 -1.33 11.49 12.17
N THR A 238 -0.70 10.33 12.24
CA THR A 238 0.24 9.85 11.19
C THR A 238 -0.50 9.64 9.87
N ILE A 239 -1.82 9.51 9.97
CA ILE A 239 -2.72 9.14 8.89
C ILE A 239 -3.57 10.37 8.56
N PRO A 240 -3.39 11.04 7.41
CA PRO A 240 -4.15 12.24 7.06
C PRO A 240 -5.64 11.96 6.84
#